data_AF-A0A5M8S132-F1
#
_entry.id   AF-A0A5M8S132-F1
#
_cell.length_a   1.000
_cell.length_b   1.000
_cell.length_c   1.000
_cell.angle_alpha   90.00
_cell.angle_beta   90.00
_cell.angle_gamma   90.00
#
_symmetry.space_group_name_H-M   'P 1'
#
loop_
_entity.id
_entity.type
_entity.pdbx_description
1 polymer ?
#
loop_
_entity_poly.entity_id
_entity_poly.type
_entity_poly.pdbx_seq_one_letter_code
_entity_poly.pdbx_strand_id
1 'polypeptide(L)'
;MQDATNFFLYLQLEDQRHCNVAFLNHKNMVITKKTMLIGDSSKILLSECEILSEALKIRANSVVCAFNHTSGDPTPTVEEIQFAKSYIRLDKW
;
A
#
# COMPACT_ATOMS: atom_id res chain seq x y z
N MET A 1 7.99 -9.07 -7.87
CA MET A 1 7.35 -7.80 -8.28
C MET A 1 6.16 -8.05 -9.20
N GLN A 2 6.31 -8.89 -10.22
CA GLN A 2 5.23 -9.23 -11.17
C GLN A 2 3.98 -9.82 -10.52
N ASP A 3 4.13 -10.66 -9.48
CA ASP A 3 2.99 -11.25 -8.75
C ASP A 3 2.15 -10.20 -8.01
N ALA A 4 2.80 -9.21 -7.39
CA ALA A 4 2.11 -8.11 -6.71
C ALA A 4 1.38 -7.21 -7.72
N THR A 5 2.00 -6.92 -8.88
CA THR A 5 1.36 -6.16 -9.95
C THR A 5 0.09 -6.86 -10.44
N ASN A 6 0.13 -8.17 -10.69
CA ASN A 6 -1.05 -8.93 -11.09
C ASN A 6 -2.13 -8.95 -10.00
N PHE A 7 -1.71 -9.07 -8.73
CA PHE A 7 -2.63 -9.05 -7.59
C PHE A 7 -3.41 -7.73 -7.45
N PHE A 8 -2.78 -6.60 -7.81
CA PHE A 8 -3.37 -5.27 -7.75
C PHE A 8 -3.85 -4.71 -9.11
N LEU A 9 -3.86 -5.52 -10.16
CA LEU A 9 -4.19 -5.07 -11.51
C LEU A 9 -5.59 -4.40 -11.59
N TYR A 10 -6.53 -4.88 -10.78
CA TYR A 10 -7.89 -4.33 -10.72
C TYR A 10 -7.94 -2.84 -10.32
N LEU A 11 -6.91 -2.31 -9.66
CA LEU A 11 -6.85 -0.89 -9.27
C LEU A 11 -6.74 0.07 -10.46
N GLN A 12 -6.36 -0.45 -11.64
CA GLN A 12 -6.37 0.34 -12.88
C GLN A 12 -7.78 0.71 -13.34
N LEU A 13 -8.80 0.02 -12.84
CA LEU A 13 -10.21 0.26 -13.18
C LEU A 13 -10.88 1.28 -12.25
N GLU A 14 -10.18 1.73 -11.21
CA GLU A 14 -10.74 2.63 -10.21
C GLU A 14 -10.61 4.08 -10.70
N ASP A 15 -11.72 4.82 -10.68
CA ASP A 15 -11.79 6.23 -11.12
C ASP A 15 -11.19 7.21 -10.10
N GLN A 16 -10.88 6.73 -8.88
CA GLN A 16 -10.29 7.50 -7.80
C GLN A 16 -8.94 6.91 -7.38
N ARG A 17 -8.13 7.71 -6.68
CA ARG A 17 -6.88 7.23 -6.12
C ARG A 17 -7.16 6.37 -4.88
N HIS A 18 -6.75 5.12 -4.97
CA HIS A 18 -6.88 4.09 -3.95
C HIS A 18 -5.48 3.69 -3.47
N CYS A 19 -5.28 3.68 -2.15
CA CYS A 19 -4.15 2.99 -1.52
C CYS A 19 -4.65 1.64 -1.00
N ASN A 20 -4.16 0.55 -1.59
CA ASN A 20 -4.46 -0.79 -1.11
C ASN A 20 -3.22 -1.41 -0.48
N VAL A 21 -3.43 -2.17 0.58
CA VAL A 21 -2.38 -2.86 1.31
C VAL A 21 -2.71 -4.34 1.39
N ALA A 22 -1.79 -5.17 0.89
CA ALA A 22 -1.80 -6.60 1.13
C ALA A 22 -0.96 -6.90 2.36
N PHE A 23 -1.51 -7.72 3.26
CA PHE A 23 -0.85 -8.18 4.46
C PHE A 23 -0.48 -9.64 4.28
N LEU A 24 0.79 -9.97 4.47
CA LEU A 24 1.33 -11.29 4.14
C LEU A 24 1.84 -12.01 5.38
N ASN A 25 1.82 -13.34 5.34
CA ASN A 25 2.42 -14.19 6.36
C ASN A 25 3.94 -14.38 6.13
N HIS A 26 4.59 -15.16 6.99
CA HIS A 26 6.02 -15.49 6.91
C HIS A 26 6.43 -16.24 5.63
N LYS A 27 5.48 -16.80 4.87
CA LYS A 27 5.70 -17.43 3.56
C LYS A 27 5.42 -16.47 2.39
N ASN A 28 5.25 -15.17 2.68
CA ASN A 28 4.83 -14.16 1.71
C ASN A 28 3.51 -14.48 0.99
N MET A 29 2.62 -15.24 1.64
CA MET A 29 1.27 -15.47 1.13
C MET A 29 0.32 -14.44 1.72
N VAL A 30 -0.58 -13.91 0.89
CA VAL A 30 -1.59 -12.94 1.31
C VAL A 30 -2.51 -13.57 2.36
N ILE A 31 -2.58 -12.94 3.53
CA ILE A 31 -3.57 -13.21 4.56
C ILE A 31 -4.86 -12.48 4.21
N THR A 32 -4.74 -11.17 3.92
CA THR A 32 -5.85 -10.32 3.53
C THR A 32 -5.35 -9.10 2.76
N LYS A 33 -6.28 -8.37 2.11
CA LYS A 33 -6.04 -7.07 1.49
C LYS A 33 -7.06 -6.06 2.01
N LYS A 34 -6.65 -4.81 2.17
CA LYS A 34 -7.54 -3.71 2.55
C LYS A 34 -7.26 -2.46 1.74
N THR A 35 -8.32 -1.74 1.39
CA THR A 35 -8.22 -0.38 0.90
C THR A 35 -8.09 0.54 2.11
N MET A 36 -6.93 1.18 2.25
CA MET A 36 -6.57 2.00 3.40
C MET A 36 -6.83 3.49 3.14
N LEU A 37 -6.87 3.90 1.87
CA LEU A 37 -7.19 5.27 1.48
C LEU A 37 -7.98 5.24 0.18
N ILE A 38 -9.01 6.07 0.10
CA ILE A 38 -9.68 6.48 -1.15
C ILE A 38 -9.73 8.00 -1.11
N GLY A 39 -9.26 8.68 -2.13
CA GLY A 39 -9.29 10.14 -2.14
C GLY A 39 -8.85 10.78 -3.45
N ASP A 40 -9.01 12.11 -3.51
CA ASP A 40 -8.53 12.90 -4.64
C ASP A 40 -7.02 13.10 -4.55
N SER A 41 -6.40 13.12 -5.73
CA SER A 41 -4.99 12.96 -6.08
C SER A 41 -3.93 13.76 -5.30
N SER A 42 -4.31 14.65 -4.38
CA SER A 42 -3.44 15.69 -3.86
C SER A 42 -2.65 15.35 -2.60
N LYS A 43 -3.13 14.47 -1.70
CA LYS A 43 -2.46 14.19 -0.41
C LYS A 43 -2.64 12.77 0.08
N ILE A 44 -1.57 12.19 0.65
CA ILE A 44 -1.65 10.94 1.44
C ILE A 44 -1.95 11.30 2.90
N LEU A 45 -3.19 11.05 3.34
CA LEU A 45 -3.62 11.23 4.74
C LEU A 45 -3.45 9.97 5.59
N LEU A 46 -2.97 8.89 4.97
CA LEU A 46 -2.77 7.60 5.63
C LEU A 46 -1.52 7.64 6.50
N SER A 47 -1.66 7.33 7.78
CA SER A 47 -0.52 7.21 8.71
C SER A 47 0.05 5.80 8.73
N GLU A 48 1.35 5.70 8.99
CA GLU A 48 2.04 4.43 9.14
C GLU A 48 1.44 3.57 10.26
N CYS A 49 1.09 4.23 11.37
CA CYS A 49 0.47 3.61 12.54
C CYS A 49 -0.84 2.89 12.21
N GLU A 50 -1.61 3.39 11.23
CA GLU A 50 -2.88 2.77 10.84
C GLU A 50 -2.65 1.43 10.14
N ILE A 51 -1.70 1.38 9.19
CA ILE A 51 -1.34 0.12 8.51
C ILE A 51 -0.68 -0.86 9.49
N LEU A 52 0.19 -0.38 10.38
CA LEU A 52 0.84 -1.25 11.37
C LEU A 52 -0.17 -1.80 12.36
N SER A 53 -1.14 -1.00 12.81
CA SER A 53 -2.22 -1.46 13.67
C SER A 53 -2.99 -2.61 13.02
N GLU A 54 -3.32 -2.47 11.73
CA GLU A 54 -3.98 -3.54 10.97
C GLU A 54 -3.09 -4.77 10.81
N ALA A 55 -1.81 -4.59 10.50
CA ALA A 55 -0.84 -5.68 10.39
C ALA A 55 -0.72 -6.47 11.70
N LEU A 56 -0.65 -5.77 12.83
CA LEU A 56 -0.55 -6.36 14.16
C LEU A 56 -1.81 -7.14 14.55
N LYS A 57 -3.00 -6.61 14.27
CA LYS A 57 -4.29 -7.27 14.57
C LYS A 57 -4.39 -8.66 13.92
N ILE A 58 -3.87 -8.81 12.71
CA ILE A 58 -3.94 -10.07 11.95
C ILE A 58 -2.62 -10.86 11.93
N ARG A 59 -1.62 -10.42 12.70
CA ARG A 59 -0.29 -11.04 12.79
C ARG A 59 0.38 -11.18 11.41
N ALA A 60 0.31 -10.13 10.60
CA ALA A 60 1.03 -10.06 9.35
C ALA A 60 2.54 -9.94 9.61
N ASN A 61 3.33 -10.64 8.80
CA ASN A 61 4.79 -10.61 8.84
C ASN A 61 5.36 -9.51 7.94
N SER A 62 4.66 -9.19 6.86
CA SER A 62 5.07 -8.14 5.91
C SER A 62 3.84 -7.51 5.26
N VAL A 63 4.03 -6.33 4.68
CA VAL A 63 2.98 -5.60 3.96
C VAL A 63 3.47 -5.17 2.58
N VAL A 64 2.56 -5.11 1.62
CA VAL A 64 2.80 -4.55 0.29
C VAL A 64 1.74 -3.49 0.03
N CYS A 65 2.17 -2.25 -0.20
CA CYS A 65 1.30 -1.12 -0.53
C CYS A 65 1.28 -0.90 -2.04
N ALA A 66 0.09 -0.64 -2.58
CA ALA A 66 -0.13 -0.31 -3.98
C ALA A 66 -1.00 0.94 -4.10
N PHE A 67 -0.53 1.89 -4.90
CA PHE A 67 -1.24 3.09 -5.29
C PHE A 67 -1.58 2.99 -6.77
N ASN A 68 -2.79 3.39 -7.15
CA ASN A 68 -3.09 3.68 -8.56
C ASN A 68 -2.93 5.18 -8.84
N HIS A 69 -2.65 5.49 -10.09
CA HIS A 69 -2.68 6.85 -10.62
C HIS A 69 -3.75 6.91 -11.70
N THR A 70 -4.81 7.69 -11.48
CA THR A 70 -5.92 7.85 -12.43
C THR A 70 -5.48 8.52 -13.74
N SER A 71 -4.31 9.17 -13.76
CA SER A 71 -3.66 9.70 -14.97
C SER A 71 -3.07 8.63 -15.89
N GLY A 72 -2.90 7.39 -15.41
CA GLY A 72 -2.22 6.31 -16.13
C GLY A 72 -0.69 6.38 -16.11
N ASP A 73 -0.09 7.42 -15.50
CA ASP A 73 1.35 7.50 -15.27
C ASP A 73 1.71 6.84 -13.93
N PRO A 74 2.49 5.74 -13.92
CA PRO A 74 2.87 5.03 -12.70
C PRO A 74 4.02 5.70 -11.93
N THR A 75 4.49 6.87 -12.37
CA THR A 75 5.58 7.59 -11.71
C THR A 75 5.17 8.01 -10.30
N PRO A 76 5.90 7.56 -9.25
CA PRO A 76 5.52 7.87 -7.88
C PRO A 76 5.72 9.35 -7.57
N THR A 77 4.81 9.92 -6.79
CA THR A 77 4.92 11.29 -6.31
C THR A 77 5.96 11.41 -5.20
N VAL A 78 6.41 12.64 -4.93
CA VAL A 78 7.33 12.91 -3.80
C VAL A 78 6.73 12.45 -2.46
N GLU A 79 5.42 12.60 -2.27
CA GLU A 79 4.72 12.16 -1.06
C GLU A 79 4.72 10.63 -0.93
N GLU A 80 4.50 9.89 -2.02
CA GLU A 80 4.55 8.43 -2.02
C GLU A 80 5.95 7.92 -1.70
N ILE A 81 6.98 8.59 -2.21
CA ILE A 81 8.37 8.28 -1.88
C ILE A 81 8.66 8.56 -0.40
N GLN A 82 8.17 9.68 0.15
CA GLN A 82 8.34 10.01 1.57
C GLN A 82 7.61 9.01 2.46
N PHE A 83 6.38 8.65 2.10
CA PHE A 83 5.59 7.62 2.76
C PHE A 83 6.29 6.26 2.72
N ALA A 84 6.78 5.79 1.57
CA ALA A 84 7.52 4.53 1.51
C ALA A 84 8.80 4.56 2.37
N LYS A 85 9.49 5.70 2.43
CA LYS A 85 10.69 5.88 3.25
C LYS A 85 10.43 5.84 4.76
N SER A 86 9.25 6.24 5.23
CA SER A 86 8.93 6.17 6.66
C SER A 86 8.80 4.73 7.16
N TYR A 87 8.26 3.81 6.34
CA TYR A 87 8.26 2.36 6.65
C TYR A 87 9.66 1.76 6.73
N ILE A 88 10.55 2.10 5.80
CA ILE A 88 11.93 1.61 5.79
C ILE A 88 12.69 2.00 7.07
N ARG A 89 12.32 3.13 7.70
CA ARG A 89 12.93 3.56 8.97
C ARG A 89 12.48 2.72 10.16
N LEU A 90 11.30 2.11 10.11
CA LEU A 90 10.78 1.25 11.18
C LEU A 90 11.44 -0.14 11.16
N ASP A 91 11.82 -0.63 9.99
CA ASP A 91 12.59 -1.89 9.83
C ASP A 91 14.04 -1.80 10.33
N LYS A 92 14.48 -0.62 10.79
CA LYS A 92 15.85 -0.37 11.28
C LYS A 92 15.98 -0.29 12.80
N TRP A 93 14.97 -0.77 13.54
CA TRP A 93 15.02 -0.88 15.00
C TRP A 93 15.52 -2.27 15.40
#